data_AF-A0A8B7TC71-F1
#
_entry.id   AF-A0A8B7TC71-F1
#
_cell.length_a   1.000
_cell.length_b   1.000
_cell.length_c   1.000
_cell.angle_alpha   90.00
_cell.angle_beta   90.00
_cell.angle_gamma   90.00
#
_symmetry.space_group_name_H-M   'P 1'
#
loop_
_entity.id
_entity.type
_entity.pdbx_description
1 polymer ?
#
loop_
_entity_poly.entity_id
_entity_poly.type
_entity_poly.pdbx_seq_one_letter_code
_entity_poly.pdbx_strand_id
1 'polypeptide(L)'
;MSLGIMEEEDLAEYFRLQYGERLLQLLQKFPNIEEQPESPSIRLLEKRKEVKVMHHAMLQKKETFQRRMETLNLRWEELGIKEAQLKAHIQKFEQFIQENDQKRIRALKKANKERELKRQRMQELAKAKQEMAALKLEHQRLSSKLQDYSIFNKYLEKVVENSEESRWAHIQNTAAKKTLLLGTIKMATLNLFQIVSKQLKETTYVSLEDTHTQLDMIQQFIQDLSYLWAEVKKKDQQQIRF
;
A
#
# COMPACT_ATOMS: atom_id res chain seq x y z
N MET A 1 -120.85 2.64 -76.11
CA MET A 1 -121.85 1.57 -75.97
C MET A 1 -122.55 1.73 -74.62
N SER A 2 -123.85 1.43 -74.59
CA SER A 2 -124.73 1.55 -73.43
C SER A 2 -124.25 0.69 -72.25
N LEU A 3 -124.28 1.27 -71.04
CA LEU A 3 -123.80 0.72 -69.77
C LEU A 3 -124.75 -0.35 -69.18
N GLY A 4 -125.23 -1.28 -70.02
CA GLY A 4 -126.37 -2.14 -69.68
C GLY A 4 -126.05 -3.57 -69.25
N ILE A 5 -124.92 -4.17 -69.67
CA ILE A 5 -124.63 -5.60 -69.46
C ILE A 5 -123.11 -5.84 -69.53
N MET A 6 -122.37 -5.81 -68.41
CA MET A 6 -120.99 -6.32 -68.28
C MET A 6 -120.73 -6.71 -66.82
N GLU A 7 -120.03 -7.82 -66.57
CA GLU A 7 -119.71 -8.31 -65.21
C GLU A 7 -118.63 -7.43 -64.54
N GLU A 8 -118.50 -7.52 -63.20
CA GLU A 8 -117.61 -6.66 -62.37
C GLU A 8 -116.13 -6.64 -62.83
N GLU A 9 -115.64 -7.71 -63.45
CA GLU A 9 -114.27 -7.81 -63.98
C GLU A 9 -114.04 -6.93 -65.23
N ASP A 10 -115.03 -6.83 -66.12
CA ASP A 10 -114.94 -6.04 -67.36
C ASP A 10 -114.96 -4.52 -67.09
N LEU A 11 -115.63 -4.10 -66.02
CA LEU A 11 -115.69 -2.69 -65.63
C LEU A 11 -114.35 -2.20 -65.08
N ALA A 12 -113.65 -3.04 -64.31
CA ALA A 12 -112.31 -2.75 -63.78
C ALA A 12 -111.24 -2.73 -64.89
N GLU A 13 -111.40 -3.57 -65.92
CA GLU A 13 -110.53 -3.54 -67.11
C GLU A 13 -110.80 -2.29 -67.97
N TYR A 14 -112.06 -1.89 -68.14
CA TYR A 14 -112.41 -0.63 -68.81
C TYR A 14 -111.83 0.61 -68.12
N PHE A 15 -111.93 0.72 -66.79
CA PHE A 15 -111.33 1.85 -66.06
C PHE A 15 -109.81 1.83 -66.09
N ARG A 16 -109.16 0.65 -66.07
CA ARG A 16 -107.69 0.55 -66.23
C ARG A 16 -107.23 0.93 -67.63
N LEU A 17 -107.95 0.52 -68.67
CA LEU A 17 -107.63 0.89 -70.05
C LEU A 17 -107.84 2.40 -70.28
N GLN A 18 -108.96 2.97 -69.79
CA GLN A 18 -109.23 4.40 -69.91
C GLN A 18 -108.30 5.26 -69.06
N TYR A 19 -107.92 4.81 -67.85
CA TYR A 19 -106.86 5.48 -67.09
C TYR A 19 -105.51 5.35 -67.79
N GLY A 20 -105.17 4.19 -68.35
CA GLY A 20 -103.93 3.96 -69.09
C GLY A 20 -103.80 4.84 -70.33
N GLU A 21 -104.83 4.89 -71.18
CA GLU A 21 -104.88 5.77 -72.36
C GLU A 21 -104.84 7.24 -71.99
N ARG A 22 -105.57 7.65 -70.94
CA ARG A 22 -105.60 9.06 -70.51
C ARG A 22 -104.29 9.47 -69.84
N LEU A 23 -103.62 8.56 -69.15
CA LEU A 23 -102.28 8.79 -68.58
C LEU A 23 -101.23 8.88 -69.68
N LEU A 24 -101.29 8.01 -70.70
CA LEU A 24 -100.42 8.08 -71.87
C LEU A 24 -100.63 9.38 -72.67
N GLN A 25 -101.87 9.83 -72.88
CA GLN A 25 -102.15 11.13 -73.52
C GLN A 25 -101.67 12.32 -72.69
N LEU A 26 -101.68 12.22 -71.35
CA LEU A 26 -101.13 13.27 -70.50
C LEU A 26 -99.59 13.26 -70.52
N LEU A 27 -98.96 12.08 -70.52
CA LEU A 27 -97.52 11.92 -70.62
C LEU A 27 -96.97 12.38 -71.98
N GLN A 28 -97.72 12.17 -73.07
CA GLN A 28 -97.36 12.62 -74.42
C GLN A 28 -97.45 14.15 -74.60
N LYS A 29 -98.11 14.87 -73.67
CA LYS A 29 -98.14 16.35 -73.63
C LYS A 29 -96.93 16.97 -72.92
N PHE A 30 -96.06 16.17 -72.31
CA PHE A 30 -94.81 16.66 -71.73
C PHE A 30 -93.67 16.48 -72.75
N PRO A 31 -92.88 17.52 -73.06
CA PRO A 31 -91.71 17.37 -73.93
C PRO A 31 -90.69 16.43 -73.31
N ASN A 32 -89.86 15.81 -74.16
CA ASN A 32 -88.77 14.91 -73.76
C ASN A 32 -87.89 15.58 -72.67
N ILE A 33 -87.77 14.93 -71.51
CA ILE A 33 -87.28 15.52 -70.24
C ILE A 33 -85.76 15.75 -70.24
N GLU A 34 -85.02 15.32 -71.26
CA GLU A 34 -83.56 15.29 -71.21
C GLU A 34 -82.89 16.67 -71.36
N GLU A 35 -83.56 17.72 -71.86
CA GLU A 35 -82.93 19.04 -72.09
C GLU A 35 -83.83 20.28 -71.83
N GLN A 36 -84.75 20.24 -70.85
CA GLN A 36 -85.45 21.46 -70.39
C GLN A 36 -84.61 22.20 -69.32
N PRO A 37 -84.45 23.54 -69.38
CA PRO A 37 -83.83 24.28 -68.29
C PRO A 37 -84.71 24.12 -67.04
N GLU A 38 -84.22 23.36 -66.07
CA GLU A 38 -84.89 23.08 -64.79
C GLU A 38 -85.56 24.32 -64.17
N SER A 39 -86.76 24.12 -63.61
CA SER A 39 -87.49 25.15 -62.86
C SER A 39 -86.60 25.76 -61.77
N PRO A 40 -86.61 27.10 -61.56
CA PRO A 40 -85.77 27.78 -60.55
C PRO A 40 -85.84 27.18 -59.14
N SER A 41 -86.99 26.61 -58.77
CA SER A 41 -87.17 25.93 -57.47
C SER A 41 -86.43 24.59 -57.38
N ILE A 42 -86.32 23.83 -58.48
CA ILE A 42 -85.56 22.57 -58.54
C ILE A 42 -84.06 22.86 -58.44
N ARG A 43 -83.56 23.83 -59.21
CA ARG A 43 -82.16 24.30 -59.13
C ARG A 43 -81.76 24.75 -57.73
N LEU A 44 -82.64 25.47 -57.03
CA LEU A 44 -82.37 25.91 -55.66
C LEU A 44 -82.26 24.72 -54.69
N LEU A 45 -83.12 23.71 -54.83
CA LEU A 45 -83.09 22.49 -54.01
C LEU A 45 -81.83 21.67 -54.29
N GLU A 46 -81.44 21.56 -55.56
CA GLU A 46 -80.19 20.89 -55.95
C GLU A 46 -78.97 21.61 -55.43
N LYS A 47 -78.89 22.94 -55.58
CA LYS A 47 -77.81 23.75 -54.97
C LYS A 47 -77.78 23.61 -53.46
N ARG A 48 -78.94 23.51 -52.79
CA ARG A 48 -79.01 23.27 -51.34
C ARG A 48 -78.53 21.86 -50.96
N LYS A 49 -78.80 20.85 -51.78
CA LYS A 49 -78.28 19.48 -51.61
C LYS A 49 -76.77 19.44 -51.85
N GLU A 50 -76.28 20.08 -52.91
CA GLU A 50 -74.85 20.24 -53.21
C GLU A 50 -74.11 20.92 -52.05
N VAL A 51 -74.64 22.03 -51.51
CA VAL A 51 -74.03 22.73 -50.36
C VAL A 51 -73.96 21.82 -49.14
N LYS A 52 -75.01 21.01 -48.87
CA LYS A 52 -74.99 20.04 -47.76
C LYS A 52 -73.94 18.94 -47.97
N VAL A 53 -73.86 18.39 -49.18
CA VAL A 53 -72.85 17.36 -49.52
C VAL A 53 -71.44 17.94 -49.45
N MET A 54 -71.22 19.13 -50.00
CA MET A 54 -69.96 19.87 -49.92
C MET A 54 -69.57 20.17 -48.47
N HIS A 55 -70.53 20.60 -47.64
CA HIS A 55 -70.29 20.86 -46.23
C HIS A 55 -69.89 19.59 -45.48
N HIS A 56 -70.58 18.47 -45.72
CA HIS A 56 -70.23 17.18 -45.14
C HIS A 56 -68.82 16.73 -45.56
N ALA A 57 -68.49 16.84 -46.85
CA ALA A 57 -67.16 16.52 -47.37
C ALA A 57 -66.07 17.43 -46.79
N MET A 58 -66.37 18.72 -46.58
CA MET A 58 -65.46 19.67 -45.93
C MET A 58 -65.21 19.29 -44.46
N LEU A 59 -66.25 18.92 -43.72
CA LEU A 59 -66.11 18.47 -42.32
C LEU A 59 -65.24 17.19 -42.22
N GLN A 60 -65.45 16.22 -43.11
CA GLN A 60 -64.59 15.04 -43.18
C GLN A 60 -63.13 15.38 -43.50
N LYS A 61 -62.88 16.32 -44.44
CA LYS A 61 -61.52 16.82 -44.72
C LYS A 61 -60.91 17.54 -43.53
N LYS A 62 -61.68 18.35 -42.80
CA LYS A 62 -61.22 19.03 -41.58
C LYS A 62 -60.83 18.02 -40.51
N GLU A 63 -61.66 17.00 -40.29
CA GLU A 63 -61.40 15.97 -39.27
C GLU A 63 -60.19 15.09 -39.64
N THR A 64 -60.07 14.67 -40.90
CA THR A 64 -58.89 13.90 -41.36
C THR A 64 -57.60 14.72 -41.30
N PHE A 65 -57.65 16.02 -41.63
CA PHE A 65 -56.52 16.92 -41.45
C PHE A 65 -56.15 17.06 -39.96
N GLN A 66 -57.14 17.23 -39.09
CA GLN A 66 -56.94 17.33 -37.65
C GLN A 66 -56.26 16.07 -37.08
N ARG A 67 -56.76 14.87 -37.39
CA ARG A 67 -56.13 13.61 -36.97
C ARG A 67 -54.69 13.47 -37.48
N ARG A 68 -54.41 13.90 -38.72
CA ARG A 68 -53.05 13.91 -39.28
C ARG A 68 -52.15 14.87 -38.52
N MET A 69 -52.66 16.05 -38.18
CA MET A 69 -51.92 17.04 -37.41
C MET A 69 -51.61 16.55 -36.00
N GLU A 70 -52.56 15.91 -35.33
CA GLU A 70 -52.37 15.29 -34.01
C GLU A 70 -51.30 14.19 -34.05
N THR A 71 -51.36 13.31 -35.05
CA THR A 71 -50.34 12.25 -35.26
C THR A 71 -48.95 12.84 -35.49
N LEU A 72 -48.88 13.90 -36.29
CA LEU A 72 -47.63 14.58 -36.59
C LEU A 72 -47.06 15.27 -35.35
N ASN A 73 -47.92 15.90 -34.54
CA ASN A 73 -47.53 16.52 -33.28
C ASN A 73 -46.97 15.49 -32.28
N LEU A 74 -47.66 14.36 -32.09
CA LEU A 74 -47.16 13.26 -31.25
C LEU A 74 -45.79 12.76 -31.71
N ARG A 75 -45.61 12.60 -33.03
CA ARG A 75 -44.32 12.17 -33.59
C ARG A 75 -43.21 13.21 -33.38
N TRP A 76 -43.53 14.50 -33.45
CA TRP A 76 -42.59 15.57 -33.12
C TRP A 76 -42.17 15.53 -31.65
N GLU A 77 -43.11 15.31 -30.73
CA GLU A 77 -42.82 15.15 -29.31
C GLU A 77 -41.94 13.92 -29.04
N GLU A 78 -42.25 12.77 -29.65
CA GLU A 78 -41.42 11.55 -29.54
C GLU A 78 -39.99 11.76 -30.06
N LEU A 79 -39.83 12.47 -31.18
CA LEU A 79 -38.51 12.80 -31.73
C LEU A 79 -37.75 13.73 -30.78
N GLY A 80 -38.42 14.71 -30.17
CA GLY A 80 -37.82 15.58 -29.17
C GLY A 80 -37.33 14.79 -27.94
N ILE A 81 -38.11 13.83 -27.46
CA ILE A 81 -37.70 12.93 -26.36
C ILE A 81 -36.47 12.10 -26.76
N LYS A 82 -36.49 11.48 -27.95
CA LYS A 82 -35.36 10.68 -28.45
C LYS A 82 -34.09 11.50 -28.64
N GLU A 83 -34.22 12.74 -29.14
CA GLU A 83 -33.10 13.67 -29.27
C GLU A 83 -32.51 14.03 -27.89
N ALA A 84 -33.37 14.33 -26.91
CA ALA A 84 -32.93 14.62 -25.54
C ALA A 84 -32.21 13.42 -24.89
N GLN A 85 -32.73 12.21 -25.10
CA GLN A 85 -32.08 10.98 -24.63
C GLN A 85 -30.70 10.78 -25.28
N LEU A 86 -30.59 10.95 -26.60
CA LEU A 86 -29.31 10.85 -27.32
C LEU A 86 -28.29 11.87 -26.81
N LYS A 87 -28.70 13.13 -26.62
CA LYS A 87 -27.84 14.16 -26.04
C LYS A 87 -27.34 13.78 -24.64
N ALA A 88 -28.23 13.24 -23.79
CA ALA A 88 -27.84 12.78 -22.46
C ALA A 88 -26.86 11.59 -22.52
N HIS A 89 -27.03 10.65 -23.46
CA HIS A 89 -26.09 9.55 -23.65
C HIS A 89 -24.73 10.04 -24.15
N ILE A 90 -24.69 10.98 -25.09
CA ILE A 90 -23.44 11.59 -25.59
C ILE A 90 -22.68 12.26 -24.45
N GLN A 91 -23.36 13.06 -23.62
CA GLN A 91 -22.74 13.72 -22.46
C GLN A 91 -22.15 12.71 -21.47
N LYS A 92 -22.87 11.62 -21.17
CA LYS A 92 -22.36 10.55 -20.30
C LYS A 92 -21.15 9.84 -20.91
N PHE A 93 -21.18 9.61 -22.22
CA PHE A 93 -20.07 8.97 -22.94
C PHE A 93 -18.83 9.87 -22.95
N GLU A 94 -19.00 11.17 -23.18
CA GLU A 94 -17.91 12.14 -23.13
C GLU A 94 -17.27 12.19 -21.73
N GLN A 95 -18.09 12.24 -20.67
CA GLN A 95 -17.60 12.16 -19.29
C GLN A 95 -16.82 10.85 -19.04
N PHE A 96 -17.34 9.71 -19.50
CA PHE A 96 -16.65 8.42 -19.38
C PHE A 96 -15.29 8.41 -20.08
N ILE A 97 -15.20 8.96 -21.30
CA ILE A 97 -13.94 9.06 -22.03
C ILE A 97 -12.95 9.96 -21.28
N GLN A 98 -13.40 11.12 -20.78
CA GLN A 98 -12.55 12.03 -20.01
C GLN A 98 -12.03 11.37 -18.72
N GLU A 99 -12.89 10.67 -17.96
CA GLU A 99 -12.48 9.95 -16.76
C GLU A 99 -11.49 8.82 -17.05
N ASN A 100 -11.72 8.08 -18.14
CA ASN A 100 -10.81 7.01 -18.56
C ASN A 100 -9.44 7.58 -18.97
N ASP A 101 -9.44 8.68 -19.73
CA ASP A 101 -8.24 9.39 -20.13
C ASP A 101 -7.45 9.88 -18.91
N GLN A 102 -8.13 10.46 -17.92
CA GLN A 102 -7.52 10.86 -16.65
C GLN A 102 -6.91 9.66 -15.90
N LYS A 103 -7.59 8.51 -15.86
CA LYS A 103 -7.06 7.28 -15.25
C LYS A 103 -5.80 6.81 -15.99
N ARG A 104 -5.81 6.84 -17.33
CA ARG A 104 -4.64 6.49 -18.16
C ARG A 104 -3.47 7.44 -17.90
N ILE A 105 -3.70 8.75 -17.87
CA ILE A 105 -2.66 9.76 -17.59
C ILE A 105 -2.06 9.55 -16.20
N ARG A 106 -2.89 9.31 -15.17
CA ARG A 106 -2.39 9.05 -13.80
C ARG A 106 -1.55 7.78 -13.73
N ALA A 107 -2.00 6.70 -14.37
CA ALA A 107 -1.26 5.44 -14.44
C ALA A 107 0.10 5.62 -15.14
N LEU A 108 0.12 6.30 -16.29
CA LEU A 108 1.35 6.61 -17.03
C LEU A 108 2.31 7.49 -16.21
N LYS A 109 1.80 8.53 -15.55
CA LYS A 109 2.61 9.41 -14.70
C LYS A 109 3.23 8.64 -13.54
N LYS A 110 2.46 7.75 -12.90
CA LYS A 110 2.97 6.88 -11.81
C LYS A 110 4.05 5.92 -12.33
N ALA A 111 3.80 5.24 -13.45
CA ALA A 111 4.76 4.32 -14.06
C ALA A 111 6.05 5.03 -14.48
N ASN A 112 5.97 6.23 -15.08
CA ASN A 112 7.15 7.01 -15.44
C ASN A 112 7.94 7.48 -14.21
N LYS A 113 7.25 7.94 -13.15
CA LYS A 113 7.92 8.32 -11.89
C LYS A 113 8.66 7.12 -11.27
N GLU A 114 8.07 5.94 -11.30
CA GLU A 114 8.68 4.72 -10.78
C GLU A 114 9.89 4.27 -11.63
N ARG A 115 9.79 4.34 -12.96
CA ARG A 115 10.91 4.08 -13.88
C ARG A 115 12.07 5.05 -13.65
N GLU A 116 11.77 6.33 -13.47
CA GLU A 116 12.78 7.36 -13.19
C GLU A 116 13.50 7.08 -11.86
N LEU A 117 12.73 6.82 -10.80
CA LEU A 117 13.30 6.50 -9.49
C LEU A 117 14.18 5.24 -9.55
N LYS A 118 13.73 4.20 -10.27
CA LYS A 118 14.51 2.98 -10.49
C LYS A 118 15.83 3.29 -11.21
N ARG A 119 15.81 4.15 -12.23
CA ARG A 119 17.02 4.56 -12.96
C ARG A 119 18.00 5.30 -12.05
N GLN A 120 17.51 6.24 -11.25
CA GLN A 120 18.33 6.97 -10.27
C GLN A 120 18.97 6.02 -9.25
N ARG A 121 18.18 5.13 -8.64
CA ARG A 121 18.69 4.14 -7.67
C ARG A 121 19.71 3.18 -8.30
N MET A 122 19.52 2.79 -9.56
CA MET A 122 20.46 1.95 -10.28
C MET A 122 21.80 2.66 -10.52
N GLN A 123 21.77 3.95 -10.85
CA GLN A 123 22.98 4.77 -10.99
C GLN A 123 23.71 4.95 -9.65
N GLU A 124 22.98 5.25 -8.57
CA GLU A 124 23.55 5.33 -7.21
C GLU A 124 24.20 4.01 -6.79
N LEU A 125 23.52 2.88 -7.03
CA LEU A 125 24.04 1.55 -6.73
C LEU A 125 25.32 1.24 -7.52
N ALA A 126 25.37 1.63 -8.80
CA ALA A 126 26.56 1.43 -9.62
C ALA A 126 27.76 2.23 -9.09
N LYS A 127 27.55 3.51 -8.73
CA LYS A 127 28.58 4.35 -8.12
C LYS A 127 29.08 3.78 -6.79
N ALA A 128 28.17 3.42 -5.88
CA ALA A 128 28.52 2.85 -4.58
C ALA A 128 29.29 1.52 -4.73
N LYS A 129 28.93 0.68 -5.72
CA LYS A 129 29.68 -0.56 -6.01
C LYS A 129 31.10 -0.27 -6.50
N GLN A 130 31.27 0.73 -7.36
CA GLN A 130 32.60 1.14 -7.85
C GLN A 130 33.46 1.69 -6.71
N GLU A 131 32.89 2.56 -5.86
CA GLU A 131 33.57 3.11 -4.68
C GLU A 131 33.98 2.00 -3.70
N MET A 132 33.08 1.05 -3.42
CA MET A 132 33.39 -0.10 -2.57
C MET A 132 34.54 -0.93 -3.13
N ALA A 133 34.56 -1.17 -4.45
CA ALA A 133 35.64 -1.91 -5.10
C ALA A 133 36.98 -1.17 -5.00
N ALA A 134 37.00 0.14 -5.24
CA ALA A 134 38.18 0.97 -5.10
C ALA A 134 38.71 0.98 -3.66
N LEU A 135 37.82 1.13 -2.68
CA LEU A 135 38.18 1.16 -1.26
C LEU A 135 38.73 -0.19 -0.78
N LYS A 136 38.17 -1.31 -1.27
CA LYS A 136 38.71 -2.65 -1.01
C LYS A 136 40.12 -2.82 -1.56
N LEU A 137 40.38 -2.31 -2.76
CA LEU A 137 41.71 -2.36 -3.36
C LEU A 137 42.72 -1.54 -2.55
N GLU A 138 42.35 -0.33 -2.15
CA GLU A 138 43.21 0.50 -1.28
C GLU A 138 43.47 -0.14 0.08
N HIS A 139 42.43 -0.74 0.70
CA HIS A 139 42.61 -1.48 1.94
C HIS A 139 43.59 -2.65 1.76
N GLN A 140 43.46 -3.43 0.70
CA GLN A 140 44.40 -4.51 0.39
C GLN A 140 45.82 -3.99 0.22
N ARG A 141 46.01 -2.91 -0.55
CA ARG A 141 47.31 -2.26 -0.77
C ARG A 141 47.96 -1.80 0.53
N LEU A 142 47.20 -1.14 1.39
CA LEU A 142 47.69 -0.69 2.70
C LEU A 142 47.99 -1.86 3.64
N SER A 143 47.15 -2.89 3.63
CA SER A 143 47.36 -4.09 4.43
C SER A 143 48.64 -4.84 4.03
N SER A 144 48.91 -4.98 2.73
CA SER A 144 50.19 -5.55 2.26
C SER A 144 51.37 -4.71 2.70
N LYS A 145 51.28 -3.38 2.58
CA LYS A 145 52.34 -2.47 3.03
C LYS A 145 52.60 -2.56 4.54
N LEU A 146 51.55 -2.71 5.35
CA LEU A 146 51.66 -2.92 6.79
C LEU A 146 52.37 -4.25 7.11
N GLN A 147 52.05 -5.30 6.36
CA GLN A 147 52.70 -6.60 6.49
C GLN A 147 54.19 -6.52 6.14
N ASP A 148 54.56 -5.80 5.08
CA ASP A 148 55.96 -5.56 4.73
C ASP A 148 56.71 -4.84 5.86
N TYR A 149 56.04 -3.91 6.54
CA TYR A 149 56.61 -3.21 7.69
C TYR A 149 56.69 -4.02 8.99
N SER A 150 56.08 -5.21 9.05
CA SER A 150 56.10 -6.05 10.25
C SER A 150 57.52 -6.46 10.67
N ILE A 151 58.45 -6.57 9.71
CA ILE A 151 59.85 -6.90 9.97
C ILE A 151 60.52 -5.77 10.75
N PHE A 152 60.29 -4.51 10.38
CA PHE A 152 60.85 -3.36 11.11
C PHE A 152 60.26 -3.26 12.51
N ASN A 153 58.96 -3.52 12.68
CA ASN A 153 58.34 -3.51 13.99
C ASN A 153 58.99 -4.56 14.92
N LYS A 154 59.13 -5.80 14.45
CA LYS A 154 59.83 -6.87 15.19
C LYS A 154 61.28 -6.52 15.51
N TYR A 155 61.98 -5.91 14.56
CA TYR A 155 63.35 -5.46 14.78
C TYR A 155 63.42 -4.39 15.88
N LEU A 156 62.54 -3.38 15.84
CA LEU A 156 62.48 -2.32 16.83
C LEU A 156 62.11 -2.87 18.22
N GLU A 157 61.15 -3.79 18.31
CA GLU A 157 60.83 -4.51 19.55
C GLU A 157 62.08 -5.19 20.12
N LYS A 158 62.86 -5.87 19.27
CA LYS A 158 64.08 -6.55 19.71
C LYS A 158 65.18 -5.58 20.16
N VAL A 159 65.33 -4.45 19.49
CA VAL A 159 66.30 -3.41 19.88
C VAL A 159 65.91 -2.80 21.23
N VAL A 160 64.63 -2.52 21.46
CA VAL A 160 64.12 -2.00 22.74
C VAL A 160 64.29 -3.03 23.85
N GLU A 161 63.97 -4.30 23.59
CA GLU A 161 64.16 -5.38 24.57
C GLU A 161 65.62 -5.52 25.01
N ASN A 162 66.55 -5.38 24.06
CA ASN A 162 67.99 -5.47 24.28
C ASN A 162 68.63 -4.14 24.74
N SER A 163 67.85 -3.07 24.90
CA SER A 163 68.39 -1.76 25.27
C SER A 163 68.90 -1.75 26.71
N GLU A 164 69.83 -0.85 26.99
CA GLU A 164 70.36 -0.71 28.35
C GLU A 164 69.27 -0.30 29.33
N GLU A 165 68.31 0.52 28.91
CA GLU A 165 67.15 0.93 29.70
C GLU A 165 66.27 -0.25 30.09
N SER A 166 65.96 -1.16 29.15
CA SER A 166 65.21 -2.40 29.43
C SER A 166 65.94 -3.28 30.45
N ARG A 167 67.26 -3.45 30.26
CA ARG A 167 68.12 -4.17 31.21
C ARG A 167 68.15 -3.51 32.59
N TRP A 168 68.26 -2.18 32.63
CA TRP A 168 68.31 -1.41 33.87
C TRP A 168 66.97 -1.50 34.62
N ALA A 169 65.85 -1.41 33.91
CA ALA A 169 64.51 -1.59 34.47
C ALA A 169 64.33 -3.01 35.05
N HIS A 170 64.85 -4.05 34.39
CA HIS A 170 64.81 -5.42 34.91
C HIS A 170 65.65 -5.58 36.19
N ILE A 171 66.86 -5.01 36.24
CA ILE A 171 67.72 -5.03 37.42
C ILE A 171 67.07 -4.29 38.58
N GLN A 172 66.52 -3.09 38.34
CA GLN A 172 65.79 -2.31 39.34
C GLN A 172 64.60 -3.07 39.91
N ASN A 173 63.76 -3.65 39.03
CA ASN A 173 62.61 -4.44 39.46
C ASN A 173 63.03 -5.66 40.30
N THR A 174 64.13 -6.32 39.93
CA THR A 174 64.67 -7.46 40.69
C THR A 174 65.25 -7.02 42.03
N ALA A 175 66.01 -5.93 42.06
CA ALA A 175 66.55 -5.35 43.29
C ALA A 175 65.43 -4.92 44.24
N ALA A 176 64.40 -4.23 43.75
CA ALA A 176 63.23 -3.85 44.53
C ALA A 176 62.54 -5.07 45.16
N LYS A 177 62.34 -6.15 44.39
CA LYS A 177 61.79 -7.41 44.90
C LYS A 177 62.68 -8.04 45.99
N LYS A 178 64.00 -8.08 45.79
CA LYS A 178 64.94 -8.63 46.79
C LYS A 178 65.00 -7.78 48.07
N THR A 179 65.02 -6.46 47.94
CA THR A 179 64.99 -5.53 49.08
C THR A 179 63.71 -5.68 49.88
N LEU A 180 62.56 -5.79 49.21
CA LEU A 180 61.28 -6.05 49.87
C LEU A 180 61.32 -7.36 50.66
N LEU A 181 61.76 -8.46 50.03
CA LEU A 181 61.86 -9.76 50.69
C LEU A 181 62.81 -9.73 51.90
N LEU A 182 63.98 -9.10 51.76
CA LEU A 182 64.92 -8.94 52.87
C LEU A 182 64.28 -8.15 54.02
N GLY A 183 63.59 -7.05 53.72
CA GLY A 183 62.84 -6.28 54.72
C GLY A 183 61.78 -7.12 55.44
N THR A 184 61.04 -7.96 54.71
CA THR A 184 60.07 -8.88 55.30
C THR A 184 60.74 -9.89 56.23
N ILE A 185 61.86 -10.50 55.82
CA ILE A 185 62.62 -11.45 56.65
C ILE A 185 63.16 -10.77 57.91
N LYS A 186 63.75 -9.57 57.77
CA LYS A 186 64.25 -8.79 58.91
C LYS A 186 63.13 -8.49 59.90
N MET A 187 61.97 -8.04 59.43
CA MET A 187 60.82 -7.75 60.29
C MET A 187 60.29 -9.01 61.00
N ALA A 188 60.14 -10.12 60.28
CA ALA A 188 59.67 -11.37 60.88
C ALA A 188 60.67 -11.90 61.93
N THR A 189 61.97 -11.84 61.62
CA THR A 189 63.05 -12.23 62.54
C THR A 189 63.04 -11.37 63.79
N LEU A 190 63.00 -10.05 63.65
CA LEU A 190 62.99 -9.12 64.79
C LEU A 190 61.77 -9.36 65.68
N ASN A 191 60.59 -9.57 65.07
CA ASN A 191 59.37 -9.87 65.81
C ASN A 191 59.51 -11.17 66.62
N LEU A 192 60.05 -12.24 66.03
CA LEU A 192 60.30 -13.50 66.73
C LEU A 192 61.35 -13.35 67.82
N PHE A 193 62.45 -12.63 67.57
CA PHE A 193 63.50 -12.36 68.55
C PHE A 193 62.96 -11.62 69.77
N GLN A 194 62.15 -10.58 69.57
CA GLN A 194 61.52 -9.84 70.66
C GLN A 194 60.64 -10.74 71.54
N ILE A 195 59.95 -11.73 70.95
CA ILE A 195 59.17 -12.72 71.71
C ILE A 195 60.10 -13.60 72.56
N VAL A 196 61.16 -14.14 71.97
CA VAL A 196 62.16 -14.98 72.65
C VAL A 196 62.83 -14.23 73.80
N SER A 197 63.34 -13.02 73.55
CA SER A 197 63.99 -12.19 74.57
C SER A 197 63.04 -11.83 75.71
N LYS A 198 61.75 -11.58 75.42
CA LYS A 198 60.73 -11.36 76.46
C LYS A 198 60.52 -12.60 77.33
N GLN A 199 60.56 -13.81 76.76
CA GLN A 199 60.39 -15.06 77.49
C GLN A 199 61.60 -15.41 78.36
N LEU A 200 62.81 -15.17 77.86
CA LEU A 200 64.07 -15.41 78.57
C LEU A 200 64.33 -14.42 79.72
N LYS A 201 63.60 -13.29 79.77
CA LYS A 201 63.82 -12.18 80.72
C LYS A 201 65.25 -11.59 80.67
N GLU A 202 66.01 -11.92 79.64
CA GLU A 202 67.36 -11.40 79.42
C GLU A 202 67.29 -10.12 78.59
N THR A 203 67.84 -9.02 79.12
CA THR A 203 68.11 -7.80 78.35
C THR A 203 69.44 -7.93 77.62
N THR A 204 69.52 -8.88 76.69
CA THR A 204 70.65 -8.99 75.77
C THR A 204 70.48 -7.91 74.71
N TYR A 205 71.35 -6.90 74.73
CA TYR A 205 71.31 -5.85 73.71
C TYR A 205 71.80 -6.40 72.37
N VAL A 206 70.86 -6.68 71.48
CA VAL A 206 71.14 -7.05 70.09
C VAL A 206 70.68 -5.91 69.19
N SER A 207 71.54 -5.50 68.26
CA SER A 207 71.21 -4.45 67.30
C SER A 207 69.99 -4.84 66.46
N LEU A 208 69.11 -3.87 66.18
CA LEU A 208 67.92 -4.08 65.34
C LEU A 208 68.29 -4.51 63.91
N GLU A 209 69.48 -4.13 63.43
CA GLU A 209 69.98 -4.47 62.09
C GLU A 209 70.76 -5.78 62.05
N ASP A 210 71.08 -6.37 63.20
CA ASP A 210 71.84 -7.62 63.28
C ASP A 210 70.92 -8.84 63.24
N THR A 211 70.41 -9.11 62.05
CA THR A 211 69.49 -10.22 61.79
C THR A 211 70.13 -11.59 62.06
N HIS A 212 71.44 -11.73 61.90
CA HIS A 212 72.12 -13.02 62.12
C HIS A 212 72.11 -13.38 63.60
N THR A 213 72.56 -12.47 64.46
CA THR A 213 72.54 -12.71 65.92
C THR A 213 71.12 -12.89 66.45
N GLN A 214 70.13 -12.16 65.91
CA GLN A 214 68.72 -12.38 66.25
C GLN A 214 68.26 -13.79 65.88
N LEU A 215 68.60 -14.29 64.68
CA LEU A 215 68.28 -15.65 64.25
C LEU A 215 68.98 -16.71 65.10
N ASP A 216 70.25 -16.52 65.44
CA ASP A 216 71.02 -17.45 66.26
C ASP A 216 70.40 -17.60 67.65
N MET A 217 69.96 -16.50 68.26
CA MET A 217 69.27 -16.53 69.55
C MET A 217 67.89 -17.20 69.46
N ILE A 218 67.12 -16.94 68.39
CA ILE A 218 65.86 -17.64 68.14
C ILE A 218 66.11 -19.14 67.98
N GLN A 219 67.14 -19.52 67.21
CA GLN A 219 67.51 -20.90 66.96
C GLN A 219 67.91 -21.61 68.26
N GLN A 220 68.80 -21.01 69.06
CA GLN A 220 69.25 -21.57 70.33
C GLN A 220 68.06 -21.78 71.27
N PHE A 221 67.17 -20.80 71.37
CA PHE A 221 65.98 -20.92 72.20
C PHE A 221 65.05 -22.08 71.76
N ILE A 222 64.82 -22.24 70.46
CA ILE A 222 64.04 -23.36 69.93
C ILE A 222 64.72 -24.70 70.24
N GLN A 223 66.05 -24.78 70.13
CA GLN A 223 66.81 -25.99 70.46
C GLN A 223 66.72 -26.31 71.95
N ASP A 224 66.87 -25.31 72.82
CA ASP A 224 66.76 -25.46 74.28
C ASP A 224 65.36 -25.93 74.68
N LEU A 225 64.30 -25.32 74.13
CA LEU A 225 62.93 -25.78 74.34
C LEU A 225 62.71 -27.20 73.86
N SER A 226 63.25 -27.55 72.70
CA SER A 226 63.14 -28.91 72.14
C SER A 226 63.87 -29.92 73.01
N TYR A 227 65.06 -29.57 73.51
CA TYR A 227 65.83 -30.38 74.43
C TYR A 227 65.11 -30.58 75.77
N LEU A 228 64.63 -29.49 76.38
CA LEU A 228 63.85 -29.52 77.62
C LEU A 228 62.60 -30.39 77.46
N TRP A 229 61.87 -30.23 76.36
CA TRP A 229 60.68 -31.03 76.09
C TRP A 229 61.00 -32.51 75.91
N ALA A 230 62.07 -32.84 75.18
CA ALA A 230 62.53 -34.22 75.04
C ALA A 230 62.93 -34.83 76.39
N GLU A 231 63.55 -34.04 77.27
CA GLU A 231 63.95 -34.48 78.60
C GLU A 231 62.77 -34.66 79.55
N VAL A 232 61.78 -33.76 79.54
CA VAL A 232 60.52 -33.91 80.28
C VAL A 232 59.79 -35.18 79.83
N LYS A 233 59.70 -35.41 78.51
CA LYS A 233 59.06 -36.62 77.96
C LYS A 233 59.75 -37.92 78.40
N LYS A 234 61.08 -37.93 78.52
CA LYS A 234 61.83 -39.08 79.06
C LYS A 234 61.52 -39.31 80.54
N LYS A 235 61.39 -38.24 81.33
CA LYS A 235 61.07 -38.32 82.77
C LYS A 235 59.63 -38.79 83.02
N ASP A 236 58.66 -38.33 82.24
CA ASP A 236 57.28 -38.83 82.29
C ASP A 236 57.20 -40.33 81.97
N GLN A 237 58.01 -40.80 81.01
CA GLN A 237 58.11 -42.24 80.68
C GLN A 237 58.77 -43.08 81.78
N GLN A 238 59.65 -42.48 82.59
CA GLN A 238 60.28 -43.15 83.74
C GLN A 238 59.38 -43.15 84.99
N GLN A 239 58.53 -42.13 85.19
CA GLN A 239 57.56 -42.08 86.28
C GLN A 239 56.37 -43.05 86.10
N ILE A 240 56.06 -43.48 84.89
CA ILE A 240 55.02 -44.50 84.61
C ILE A 240 55.55 -45.94 84.85
N ARG A 241 56.85 -46.12 85.17
CA ARG A 241 57.50 -47.43 85.40
C ARG A 241 57.70 -47.80 86.88
N PHE A 242 57.02 -47.12 87.80
CA PHE A 242 56.81 -47.54 89.19
C PHE A 242 55.30 -47.57 89.47
#